data_AF-A0A9X3X3M9-F1
#
_entry.id   AF-A0A9X3X3M9-F1
#
_cell.length_a   1.000
_cell.length_b   1.000
_cell.length_c   1.000
_cell.angle_alpha   90.00
_cell.angle_beta   90.00
_cell.angle_gamma   90.00
#
_symmetry.space_group_name_H-M   'P 1'
#
loop_
_entity.id
_entity.type
_entity.pdbx_description
1 polymer ?
#
loop_
_entity_poly.entity_id
_entity_poly.type
_entity_poly.pdbx_seq_one_letter_code
_entity_poly.pdbx_strand_id
1 'polypeptide(L)'
;MRRLILASVFVLGACAPGAPANWVRGGAMLDVPRARWVVGTAVVDVFPDGRVTLNETEELTVDRGGRVYDPNNDPVALLEPGGKLVGPGDKLLGNVGILHASQGDEPHAWLSVMPTGEVVRYEDDGGRSSLGVWIGCNQTYLQHQTCTLVSHLLTPRIVAQSRNANTLMPNGLGYGPGGYMPGMGFGLPYR
;
A
#
# COMPACT_ATOMS: atom_id res chain seq x y z
N MET A 1 -37.76 -55.11 1.31
CA MET A 1 -36.45 -54.82 0.70
C MET A 1 -36.20 -53.32 0.82
N ARG A 2 -35.30 -52.90 1.73
CA ARG A 2 -35.10 -51.50 2.14
C ARG A 2 -33.94 -50.92 1.34
N ARG A 3 -34.21 -50.08 0.34
CA ARG A 3 -33.19 -49.43 -0.49
C ARG A 3 -32.65 -48.21 0.26
N LEU A 4 -31.42 -48.30 0.75
CA LEU A 4 -30.62 -47.18 1.23
C LEU A 4 -30.07 -46.44 0.01
N ILE A 5 -30.60 -45.26 -0.27
CA ILE A 5 -30.03 -44.35 -1.27
C ILE A 5 -28.91 -43.58 -0.55
N LEU A 6 -27.66 -43.95 -0.83
CA LEU A 6 -26.48 -43.17 -0.44
C LEU A 6 -26.54 -41.82 -1.16
N ALA A 7 -26.81 -40.75 -0.41
CA ALA A 7 -26.63 -39.38 -0.88
C ALA A 7 -25.13 -39.03 -0.79
N SER A 8 -24.46 -39.04 -1.93
CA SER A 8 -23.08 -38.57 -2.06
C SER A 8 -23.02 -37.05 -1.85
N VAL A 9 -22.61 -36.64 -0.65
CA VAL A 9 -22.30 -35.24 -0.33
C VAL A 9 -20.98 -34.89 -1.01
N PHE A 10 -21.06 -34.25 -2.18
CA PHE A 10 -19.92 -33.59 -2.82
C PHE A 10 -19.52 -32.39 -1.96
N VAL A 11 -18.48 -32.56 -1.13
CA VAL A 11 -17.79 -31.44 -0.48
C VAL A 11 -16.97 -30.74 -1.58
N LEU A 12 -17.55 -29.70 -2.17
CA LEU A 12 -16.81 -28.75 -3.00
C LEU A 12 -15.87 -27.98 -2.07
N GLY A 13 -14.67 -28.53 -1.83
CA GLY A 13 -13.58 -27.80 -1.22
C GLY A 13 -13.21 -26.65 -2.14
N ALA A 14 -13.74 -25.46 -1.86
CA ALA A 14 -13.26 -24.23 -2.48
C ALA A 14 -11.79 -24.07 -2.06
N CYS A 15 -10.86 -24.30 -3.00
CA CYS A 15 -9.45 -24.00 -2.82
C CYS A 15 -9.27 -22.48 -2.77
N ALA A 16 -9.66 -21.85 -1.67
CA ALA A 16 -9.15 -20.54 -1.33
C ALA A 16 -7.66 -20.71 -1.00
N PRO A 17 -6.77 -19.83 -1.51
CA PRO A 17 -5.36 -19.90 -1.18
C PRO A 17 -5.23 -19.81 0.35
N GLY A 18 -4.64 -20.85 0.93
CA GLY A 18 -4.45 -20.95 2.38
C GLY A 18 -3.50 -19.87 2.91
N ALA A 19 -3.54 -19.65 4.22
CA ALA A 19 -2.56 -18.81 4.90
C ALA A 19 -1.12 -19.26 4.57
N PRO A 20 -0.13 -18.35 4.63
CA PRO A 20 1.28 -18.70 4.42
C PRO A 20 1.73 -19.90 5.28
N ALA A 21 2.66 -20.73 4.78
CA ALA A 21 3.07 -21.97 5.44
C ALA A 21 3.51 -21.80 6.90
N ASN A 22 4.15 -20.66 7.22
CA ASN A 22 4.66 -20.35 8.56
C ASN A 22 3.67 -19.53 9.43
N TRP A 23 2.42 -19.37 9.00
CA TRP A 23 1.45 -18.50 9.66
C TRP A 23 1.23 -18.78 11.15
N VAL A 24 1.08 -20.05 11.52
CA VAL A 24 0.84 -20.46 12.91
C VAL A 24 2.07 -20.22 13.79
N ARG A 25 3.28 -20.39 13.22
CA ARG A 25 4.55 -20.15 13.91
C ARG A 25 4.79 -18.66 14.13
N GLY A 26 4.22 -17.81 13.27
CA GLY A 26 4.59 -16.41 13.16
C GLY A 26 5.90 -16.23 12.39
N GLY A 27 6.28 -14.97 12.24
CA GLY A 27 7.38 -14.52 11.41
C GLY A 27 8.40 -13.70 12.20
N ALA A 28 8.86 -12.60 11.61
CA ALA A 28 9.76 -11.66 12.24
C ALA A 28 9.10 -11.03 13.47
N MET A 29 9.87 -10.90 14.55
CA MET A 29 9.44 -10.11 15.70
C MET A 29 9.38 -8.65 15.31
N LEU A 30 8.23 -8.03 15.52
CA LEU A 30 8.00 -6.62 15.29
C LEU A 30 7.60 -5.94 16.61
N ASP A 31 7.93 -4.65 16.68
CA ASP A 31 7.36 -3.75 17.67
C ASP A 31 6.45 -2.77 16.95
N VAL A 32 5.19 -2.67 17.38
CA VAL A 32 4.18 -1.84 16.69
C VAL A 32 4.11 -0.49 17.39
N PRO A 33 4.67 0.59 16.80
CA PRO A 33 4.66 1.90 17.44
C PRO A 33 3.30 2.58 17.32
N ARG A 34 3.10 3.66 18.09
CA ARG A 34 2.18 4.71 17.69
C ARG A 34 2.89 5.58 16.66
N ALA A 35 2.48 5.50 15.40
CA ALA A 35 3.12 6.26 14.34
C ALA A 35 2.12 6.82 13.34
N ARG A 36 2.51 7.91 12.66
CA ARG A 36 1.71 8.55 11.61
C ARG A 36 2.57 8.87 10.41
N TRP A 37 2.06 8.61 9.22
CA TRP A 37 2.68 8.95 7.95
C TRP A 37 1.73 9.80 7.12
N VAL A 38 2.22 10.96 6.71
CA VAL A 38 1.45 11.90 5.88
C VAL A 38 2.06 11.92 4.48
N VAL A 39 1.24 11.58 3.49
CA VAL A 39 1.64 11.46 2.08
C VAL A 39 0.62 12.16 1.18
N GLY A 40 0.96 13.37 0.75
CA GLY A 40 0.01 14.22 0.02
C GLY A 40 -1.24 14.49 0.87
N THR A 41 -2.39 14.05 0.39
CA THR A 41 -3.68 14.13 1.11
C THR A 41 -4.02 12.88 1.91
N ALA A 42 -3.22 11.81 1.79
CA ALA A 42 -3.44 10.57 2.52
C ALA A 42 -2.70 10.59 3.86
N VAL A 43 -3.36 10.08 4.89
CA VAL A 43 -2.82 9.94 6.24
C VAL A 43 -2.90 8.47 6.63
N VAL A 44 -1.75 7.88 6.94
CA VAL A 44 -1.65 6.53 7.48
C VAL A 44 -1.36 6.64 8.98
N ASP A 45 -2.18 6.00 9.81
CA ASP A 45 -1.96 5.91 11.25
C ASP A 45 -1.75 4.45 11.65
N VAL A 46 -0.69 4.19 12.42
CA VAL A 46 -0.39 2.91 13.06
C VAL A 46 -0.67 3.06 14.55
N PHE A 47 -1.53 2.19 15.07
CA PHE A 47 -1.89 2.15 16.47
C PHE A 47 -1.11 1.05 17.21
N PRO A 48 -0.78 1.23 18.51
CA PRO A 48 -0.06 0.23 19.30
C PRO A 48 -0.76 -1.13 19.46
N ASP A 49 -2.06 -1.18 19.15
CA ASP A 49 -2.86 -2.41 19.14
C ASP A 49 -2.71 -3.22 17.84
N GLY A 50 -1.95 -2.72 16.86
CA GLY A 50 -1.73 -3.38 15.57
C GLY A 50 -2.54 -2.79 14.43
N ARG A 51 -3.60 -2.03 14.71
CA ARG A 51 -4.45 -1.49 13.64
C ARG A 51 -3.72 -0.44 12.83
N VAL A 52 -3.91 -0.50 11.52
CA VAL A 52 -3.40 0.48 10.57
C VAL A 52 -4.55 1.04 9.76
N THR A 53 -4.70 2.36 9.82
CA THR A 53 -5.76 3.07 9.12
C THR A 53 -5.18 3.94 8.01
N LEU A 54 -5.90 4.05 6.90
CA LEU A 54 -5.67 5.01 5.84
C LEU A 54 -6.88 5.96 5.81
N ASN A 55 -6.65 7.24 6.05
CA ASN A 55 -7.71 8.26 6.15
C ASN A 55 -8.85 7.81 7.09
N GLU A 56 -8.48 7.37 8.30
CA GLU A 56 -9.40 6.91 9.37
C GLU A 56 -10.15 5.59 9.07
N THR A 57 -9.97 5.00 7.88
CA THR A 57 -10.52 3.69 7.54
C THR A 57 -9.48 2.62 7.82
N GLU A 58 -9.84 1.57 8.57
CA GLU A 58 -8.95 0.44 8.81
C GLU A 58 -8.67 -0.32 7.51
N GLU A 59 -7.41 -0.44 7.15
CA GLU A 59 -6.97 -1.12 5.92
C GLU A 59 -6.32 -2.47 6.20
N LEU A 60 -5.63 -2.58 7.34
CA LEU A 60 -4.94 -3.78 7.77
C LEU A 60 -4.64 -3.75 9.26
N THR A 61 -4.37 -4.91 9.83
CA THR A 61 -3.85 -5.08 11.19
C THR A 61 -2.51 -5.80 11.12
N VAL A 62 -1.50 -5.33 11.86
CA VAL A 62 -0.18 -5.93 11.97
C VAL A 62 0.05 -6.38 13.41
N ASP A 63 0.46 -7.63 13.60
CA ASP A 63 0.86 -8.11 14.93
C ASP A 63 2.38 -8.17 15.13
N ARG A 64 2.78 -8.37 16.38
CA ARG A 64 4.19 -8.49 16.78
C ARG A 64 4.90 -9.73 16.23
N GLY A 65 4.16 -10.68 15.68
CA GLY A 65 4.68 -11.85 14.98
C GLY A 65 4.85 -11.63 13.48
N GLY A 66 4.75 -10.38 12.99
CA GLY A 66 4.94 -10.07 11.57
C GLY A 66 3.78 -10.55 10.69
N ARG A 67 2.63 -10.90 11.27
CA ARG A 67 1.43 -11.25 10.52
C ARG A 67 0.64 -10.00 10.20
N VAL A 68 0.12 -9.95 8.99
CA VAL A 68 -0.72 -8.88 8.49
C VAL A 68 -2.05 -9.45 8.06
N TYR A 69 -3.10 -8.84 8.59
CA TYR A 69 -4.49 -9.22 8.38
C TYR A 69 -5.19 -8.09 7.64
N ASP A 70 -6.22 -8.43 6.87
CA ASP A 70 -7.19 -7.44 6.40
C ASP A 70 -8.20 -7.11 7.53
N PRO A 71 -9.13 -6.16 7.31
CA PRO A 71 -10.14 -5.82 8.31
C PRO A 71 -11.12 -6.95 8.64
N ASN A 72 -11.19 -8.01 7.82
CA ASN A 72 -12.01 -9.20 8.06
C ASN A 72 -11.24 -10.29 8.83
N ASN A 73 -9.99 -10.03 9.20
CA ASN A 73 -9.03 -10.98 9.79
C ASN A 73 -8.54 -12.08 8.83
N ASP A 74 -8.67 -11.87 7.52
CA ASP A 74 -8.09 -12.76 6.52
C ASP A 74 -6.57 -12.50 6.38
N PRO A 75 -5.76 -13.55 6.18
CA PRO A 75 -4.31 -13.41 6.06
C PRO A 75 -3.96 -12.64 4.78
N VAL A 76 -3.18 -11.57 4.92
CA VAL A 76 -2.69 -10.74 3.80
C VAL A 76 -1.21 -10.97 3.55
N ALA A 77 -0.41 -10.99 4.61
CA ALA A 77 1.03 -11.20 4.49
C ALA A 77 1.65 -11.69 5.80
N LEU A 78 2.75 -12.41 5.68
CA LEU A 78 3.64 -12.82 6.77
C LEU A 78 5.05 -12.34 6.45
N LEU A 79 5.60 -11.49 7.31
CA LEU A 79 6.99 -11.11 7.26
C LEU A 79 7.82 -12.19 7.95
N GLU A 80 8.62 -12.94 7.22
CA GLU A 80 9.50 -13.96 7.79
C GLU A 80 10.74 -13.32 8.47
N PRO A 81 11.41 -14.02 9.42
CA PRO A 81 12.58 -13.47 10.13
C PRO A 81 13.74 -13.00 9.24
N GLY A 82 13.86 -13.55 8.02
CA GLY A 82 14.85 -13.13 7.03
C GLY A 82 14.46 -11.88 6.23
N GLY A 83 13.32 -11.25 6.52
CA GLY A 83 12.78 -10.10 5.79
C GLY A 83 11.92 -10.48 4.58
N LYS A 84 11.82 -11.76 4.21
CA LYS A 84 10.96 -12.20 3.12
C LYS A 84 9.48 -11.98 3.46
N LEU A 85 8.74 -11.31 2.60
CA LEU A 85 7.31 -11.05 2.79
C LEU A 85 6.48 -11.99 1.92
N VAL A 86 5.61 -12.77 2.55
CA VAL A 86 4.88 -13.88 1.90
C VAL A 86 3.38 -13.70 2.10
N GLY A 87 2.61 -13.71 1.01
CA GLY A 87 1.15 -13.66 1.00
C GLY A 87 0.50 -15.05 0.96
N PRO A 88 -0.85 -15.12 0.90
CA PRO A 88 -1.59 -16.36 0.77
C PRO A 88 -1.11 -17.23 -0.40
N GLY A 89 -1.12 -18.55 -0.19
CA GLY A 89 -0.58 -19.52 -1.15
C GLY A 89 0.94 -19.39 -1.36
N ASP A 90 1.65 -18.91 -0.34
CA ASP A 90 3.11 -18.71 -0.34
C ASP A 90 3.63 -17.77 -1.45
N LYS A 91 2.77 -16.87 -1.94
CA LYS A 91 3.14 -15.87 -2.94
C LYS A 91 4.19 -14.92 -2.37
N LEU A 92 5.33 -14.79 -3.04
CA LEU A 92 6.33 -13.78 -2.69
C LEU A 92 5.79 -12.38 -2.99
N LEU A 93 5.69 -11.54 -1.97
CA LEU A 93 5.27 -10.14 -2.09
C LEU A 93 6.46 -9.19 -2.14
N GLY A 94 7.62 -9.61 -1.64
CA GLY A 94 8.83 -8.81 -1.63
C GLY A 94 9.79 -9.22 -0.53
N ASN A 95 10.77 -8.36 -0.30
CA ASN A 95 11.59 -8.39 0.90
C ASN A 95 11.46 -7.05 1.62
N VAL A 96 11.30 -7.10 2.95
CA VAL A 96 11.17 -5.95 3.84
C VAL A 96 12.28 -6.04 4.88
N GLY A 97 13.29 -5.20 4.70
CA GLY A 97 14.30 -4.94 5.71
C GLY A 97 13.87 -3.82 6.66
N ILE A 98 14.80 -3.37 7.49
CA ILE A 98 14.53 -2.29 8.44
C ILE A 98 14.33 -0.95 7.71
N LEU A 99 15.17 -0.64 6.72
CA LEU A 99 15.17 0.66 6.03
C LEU A 99 14.68 0.60 4.58
N HIS A 100 14.62 -0.59 3.98
CA HIS A 100 14.39 -0.75 2.55
C HIS A 100 13.44 -1.92 2.28
N ALA A 101 12.69 -1.84 1.19
CA ALA A 101 11.87 -2.93 0.69
C ALA A 101 12.02 -3.11 -0.83
N SER A 102 11.98 -4.35 -1.30
CA SER A 102 11.92 -4.74 -2.72
C SER A 102 10.55 -5.37 -3.05
N GLN A 103 10.11 -5.32 -4.32
CA GLN A 103 8.87 -5.98 -4.75
C GLN A 103 9.16 -7.40 -5.23
N GLY A 104 8.26 -8.35 -4.93
CA GLY A 104 8.37 -9.72 -5.43
C GLY A 104 9.77 -10.33 -5.26
N ASP A 105 10.35 -10.79 -6.37
CA ASP A 105 11.71 -11.32 -6.47
C ASP A 105 12.75 -10.29 -6.95
N GLU A 106 12.39 -9.00 -7.02
CA GLU A 106 13.29 -7.97 -7.48
C GLU A 106 14.48 -7.77 -6.51
N PRO A 107 15.70 -7.64 -7.04
CA PRO A 107 16.91 -7.48 -6.22
C PRO A 107 17.10 -6.05 -5.72
N HIS A 108 16.37 -5.08 -6.28
CA HIS A 108 16.53 -3.67 -5.99
C HIS A 108 15.42 -3.16 -5.07
N ALA A 109 15.76 -2.22 -4.20
CA ALA A 109 14.76 -1.55 -3.39
C ALA A 109 13.89 -0.67 -4.28
N TRP A 110 12.57 -0.77 -4.12
CA TRP A 110 11.61 0.15 -4.74
C TRP A 110 11.12 1.22 -3.76
N LEU A 111 11.32 0.97 -2.45
CA LEU A 111 10.96 1.89 -1.38
C LEU A 111 11.98 1.84 -0.25
N SER A 112 12.23 2.99 0.34
CA SER A 112 13.02 3.14 1.56
C SER A 112 12.30 4.00 2.58
N VAL A 113 12.45 3.67 3.86
CA VAL A 113 12.15 4.56 4.97
C VAL A 113 13.47 4.96 5.61
N MET A 114 13.80 6.25 5.53
CA MET A 114 15.03 6.80 6.09
C MET A 114 14.95 6.86 7.62
N PRO A 115 16.09 6.90 8.34
CA PRO A 115 16.10 7.07 9.79
C PRO A 115 15.41 8.36 10.28
N THR A 116 15.29 9.36 9.41
CA THR A 116 14.53 10.60 9.63
C THR A 116 13.01 10.40 9.55
N GLY A 117 12.54 9.23 9.14
CA GLY A 117 11.15 8.91 8.85
C GLY A 117 10.75 9.17 7.39
N GLU A 118 11.59 9.82 6.58
CA GLU A 118 11.26 10.10 5.17
C GLU A 118 11.07 8.81 4.39
N VAL A 119 9.95 8.71 3.67
CA VAL A 119 9.64 7.61 2.78
C VAL A 119 10.02 8.00 1.36
N VAL A 120 10.96 7.28 0.75
CA VAL A 120 11.42 7.52 -0.61
C VAL A 120 11.05 6.32 -1.47
N ARG A 121 10.36 6.57 -2.57
CA ARG A 121 10.11 5.59 -3.62
C ARG A 121 11.14 5.75 -4.74
N TYR A 122 11.63 4.63 -5.24
CA TYR A 122 12.43 4.58 -6.45
C TYR A 122 11.53 4.21 -7.63
N GLU A 123 11.67 4.96 -8.72
CA GLU A 123 10.95 4.75 -9.96
C GLU A 123 11.80 3.93 -10.93
N ASP A 124 11.14 3.36 -11.95
CA ASP A 124 11.79 2.44 -12.90
C ASP A 124 12.90 3.13 -13.73
N ASP A 125 12.84 4.45 -13.85
CA ASP A 125 13.84 5.30 -14.52
C ASP A 125 15.03 5.70 -13.60
N GLY A 126 15.03 5.22 -12.34
CA GLY A 126 16.01 5.60 -11.32
C GLY A 126 15.68 6.92 -10.61
N GLY A 127 14.56 7.56 -10.96
CA GLY A 127 14.00 8.71 -10.28
C GLY A 127 13.66 8.40 -8.82
N ARG A 128 13.56 9.46 -8.02
CA ARG A 128 13.21 9.39 -6.60
C ARG A 128 12.02 10.29 -6.33
N SER A 129 10.96 9.72 -5.77
CA SER A 129 9.81 10.46 -5.28
C SER A 129 9.74 10.37 -3.75
N SER A 130 9.67 11.53 -3.09
CA SER A 130 9.40 11.59 -1.66
C SER A 130 7.91 11.36 -1.45
N LEU A 131 7.57 10.38 -0.64
CA LEU A 131 6.21 10.05 -0.24
C LEU A 131 5.91 10.57 1.17
N GLY A 132 6.59 11.62 1.63
CA GLY A 132 6.34 12.21 2.94
C GLY A 132 7.13 11.53 4.07
N VAL A 133 6.69 11.73 5.31
CA VAL A 133 7.51 11.42 6.50
C VAL A 133 6.68 10.71 7.57
N TRP A 134 7.25 9.65 8.13
CA TRP A 134 6.79 9.00 9.35
C TRP A 134 7.16 9.82 10.59
N ILE A 135 6.19 9.96 11.49
CA ILE A 135 6.36 10.47 12.84
C ILE A 135 6.14 9.28 13.79
N GLY A 136 7.13 8.96 14.63
CA GLY A 136 7.03 7.88 15.62
C GLY A 136 7.65 6.53 15.23
N CYS A 137 8.34 6.44 14.09
CA CYS A 137 8.96 5.19 13.58
C CYS A 137 10.46 5.05 13.88
N ASN A 138 11.04 5.94 14.67
CA ASN A 138 12.50 6.06 14.81
C ASN A 138 13.04 5.70 16.21
N GLN A 139 12.27 5.03 17.06
CA GLN A 139 12.73 4.71 18.43
C GLN A 139 13.54 3.40 18.48
N THR A 140 13.13 2.37 17.74
CA THR A 140 13.83 1.08 17.69
C THR A 140 13.87 0.52 16.27
N TYR A 141 14.83 -0.37 16.00
CA TYR A 141 14.92 -1.03 14.70
C TYR A 141 13.66 -1.85 14.35
N LEU A 142 13.02 -2.46 15.36
CA LEU A 142 11.80 -3.25 15.15
C LEU A 142 10.59 -2.36 14.81
N GLN A 143 10.46 -1.21 15.46
CA GLN A 143 9.44 -0.22 15.10
C GLN A 143 9.65 0.33 13.71
N HIS A 144 10.90 0.60 13.36
CA HIS A 144 11.24 1.08 12.03
C HIS A 144 10.92 0.05 10.95
N GLN A 145 11.18 -1.23 11.21
CA GLN A 145 10.80 -2.33 10.31
C GLN A 145 9.29 -2.43 10.14
N THR A 146 8.50 -2.25 11.21
CA THR A 146 7.03 -2.17 11.12
C THR A 146 6.59 -1.06 10.16
N CYS A 147 7.19 0.13 10.26
CA CYS A 147 6.85 1.23 9.37
C CYS A 147 7.28 0.99 7.92
N THR A 148 8.41 0.33 7.70
CA THR A 148 8.85 -0.10 6.36
C THR A 148 7.91 -1.14 5.77
N LEU A 149 7.43 -2.11 6.57
CA LEU A 149 6.41 -3.09 6.19
C LEU A 149 5.10 -2.42 5.78
N VAL A 150 4.58 -1.51 6.62
CA VAL A 150 3.34 -0.79 6.35
C VAL A 150 3.48 0.08 5.09
N SER A 151 4.62 0.77 4.93
CA SER A 151 4.91 1.59 3.75
C SER A 151 4.93 0.73 2.49
N HIS A 152 5.58 -0.45 2.54
CA HIS A 152 5.63 -1.40 1.43
C HIS A 152 4.22 -1.86 1.00
N LEU A 153 3.34 -2.18 1.96
CA LEU A 153 2.01 -2.71 1.67
C LEU A 153 1.02 -1.64 1.18
N LEU A 154 1.09 -0.42 1.71
CA LEU A 154 0.09 0.63 1.41
C LEU A 154 0.49 1.53 0.24
N THR A 155 1.78 1.69 -0.05
CA THR A 155 2.24 2.57 -1.15
C THR A 155 1.57 2.28 -2.50
N PRO A 156 1.36 1.01 -2.95
CA PRO A 156 0.70 0.76 -4.22
C PRO A 156 -0.73 1.32 -4.28
N ARG A 157 -1.47 1.22 -3.16
CA ARG A 157 -2.84 1.74 -3.04
C ARG A 157 -2.84 3.26 -3.04
N ILE A 158 -1.96 3.89 -2.26
CA ILE A 158 -1.85 5.35 -2.15
C ILE A 158 -1.50 5.97 -3.50
N VAL A 159 -0.53 5.39 -4.23
CA VAL A 159 -0.14 5.86 -5.56
C VAL A 159 -1.25 5.66 -6.60
N ALA A 160 -2.02 4.58 -6.52
CA ALA A 160 -3.18 4.38 -7.39
C ALA A 160 -4.28 5.43 -7.13
N GLN A 161 -4.57 5.74 -5.86
CA GLN A 161 -5.56 6.74 -5.48
C GLN A 161 -5.17 8.16 -5.92
N SER A 162 -3.90 8.56 -5.77
CA SER A 162 -3.44 9.89 -6.17
C SER A 162 -3.51 10.11 -7.69
N ARG A 163 -3.20 9.08 -8.48
CA ARG A 163 -3.36 9.12 -9.94
C ARG A 163 -4.82 9.32 -10.35
N ASN A 164 -5.75 8.61 -9.71
CA ASN A 164 -7.17 8.75 -9.99
C ASN A 164 -7.71 10.15 -9.61
N ALA A 165 -7.28 10.69 -8.46
CA ALA A 165 -7.68 12.04 -8.03
C ALA A 165 -7.22 13.13 -9.02
N ASN A 166 -6.00 13.01 -9.54
CA ASN A 166 -5.48 13.93 -10.55
C ASN A 166 -6.19 13.80 -11.92
N THR A 167 -6.81 12.65 -12.21
CA THR A 167 -7.54 12.43 -13.46
C THR A 167 -8.96 13.04 -13.41
N LEU A 168 -9.51 13.28 -12.22
CA LEU A 168 -10.85 13.87 -12.01
C LEU A 168 -10.86 15.40 -11.96
N MET A 169 -9.70 16.05 -11.98
CA MET A 169 -9.61 17.47 -12.34
C MET A 169 -9.54 17.53 -13.86
N PRO A 170 -10.62 17.88 -14.59
CA PRO A 170 -10.48 18.20 -16.01
C PRO A 170 -9.48 19.35 -16.06
N ASN A 171 -8.40 19.17 -16.81
CA ASN A 171 -7.46 20.24 -17.13
C ASN A 171 -8.25 21.51 -17.40
N GLY A 172 -8.14 22.46 -16.46
CA GLY A 172 -8.87 23.70 -16.50
C GLY A 172 -8.66 24.39 -17.84
N LEU A 173 -9.77 24.84 -18.41
CA LEU A 173 -9.91 26.00 -19.28
C LEU A 173 -8.66 26.90 -19.28
N GLY A 174 -7.77 26.66 -20.24
CA GLY A 174 -6.72 27.61 -20.59
C GLY A 174 -7.35 28.82 -21.29
N TYR A 175 -7.81 29.79 -20.50
CA TYR A 175 -7.97 31.17 -20.96
C TYR A 175 -6.56 31.76 -21.14
N GLY A 176 -5.98 31.55 -22.31
CA GLY A 176 -4.78 32.25 -22.78
C GLY A 176 -5.17 33.45 -23.63
N PRO A 177 -4.70 34.68 -23.33
CA PRO A 177 -4.95 35.84 -24.18
C PRO A 177 -3.94 35.82 -25.33
N GLY A 178 -4.38 35.45 -26.53
CA GLY A 178 -3.54 35.61 -27.71
C GLY A 178 -3.89 34.68 -28.86
N GLY A 179 -4.44 35.25 -29.92
CA GLY A 179 -4.33 34.69 -31.26
C GLY A 179 -5.66 34.49 -31.97
N TYR A 180 -5.82 35.23 -33.07
CA TYR A 180 -6.78 35.08 -34.17
C TYR A 180 -8.18 35.62 -33.95
N MET A 181 -8.38 36.91 -34.30
CA MET A 181 -9.21 37.31 -35.46
C MET A 181 -8.92 38.78 -35.81
N PRO A 182 -8.55 39.09 -37.06
CA PRO A 182 -9.28 40.15 -37.74
C PRO A 182 -9.58 39.76 -39.18
N GLY A 183 -10.86 39.59 -39.50
CA GLY A 183 -11.26 39.33 -40.87
C GLY A 183 -12.74 39.04 -41.01
N MET A 184 -13.56 40.08 -40.91
CA MET A 184 -14.70 40.32 -41.80
C MET A 184 -15.35 41.65 -41.40
N GLY A 185 -15.18 42.64 -42.26
CA GLY A 185 -15.80 43.95 -42.12
C GLY A 185 -17.26 43.93 -42.52
N PHE A 186 -18.02 44.85 -41.93
CA PHE A 186 -19.28 45.48 -42.35
C PHE A 186 -19.55 46.47 -41.19
N GLY A 187 -19.78 47.77 -41.29
CA GLY A 187 -20.15 48.65 -42.38
C GLY A 187 -21.00 49.76 -41.74
N LEU A 188 -20.49 51.01 -41.77
CA LEU A 188 -21.24 52.28 -41.68
C LEU A 188 -21.87 52.68 -40.30
N PRO A 189 -22.32 53.94 -40.11
CA PRO A 189 -21.44 55.05 -39.73
C PRO A 189 -22.09 55.99 -38.65
N TYR A 190 -21.41 57.10 -38.30
CA TYR A 190 -21.91 58.37 -37.71
C TYR A 190 -22.99 58.26 -36.59
N ARG A 191 -22.75 58.79 -35.38
CA ARG A 191 -22.66 60.24 -35.10
C ARG A 191 -22.30 60.47 -33.64
#